data_AF-A0A5K1CUG9-F1
#
_entry.id   AF-A0A5K1CUG9-F1
#
_cell.length_a   1.000
_cell.length_b   1.000
_cell.length_c   1.000
_cell.angle_alpha   90.00
_cell.angle_beta   90.00
_cell.angle_gamma   90.00
#
_symmetry.space_group_name_H-M   'P 1'
#
loop_
_entity.id
_entity.type
_entity.pdbx_description
1 polymer ?
#
loop_
_entity_poly.entity_id
_entity_poly.type
_entity_poly.pdbx_seq_one_letter_code
_entity_poly.pdbx_strand_id
1 'polypeptide(L)'
;DSTYKYYEIILVDAAHSAIRNDPRINWICKPVHKHRELRGLTSAGKKYRGLRGKGHLHHKARPSRRATWKRNQTLSLRRYR
;
A
#
# COMPACT_ATOMS: atom_id res chain seq x y z
N ASP A 1 3.44 26.74 -11.56
CA ASP A 1 3.15 27.53 -10.36
C ASP A 1 4.35 27.43 -9.42
N SER A 2 4.92 28.57 -9.02
CA SER A 2 6.19 28.64 -8.28
C SER A 2 6.05 28.27 -6.80
N THR A 3 4.85 28.38 -6.24
CA THR A 3 4.63 28.24 -4.78
C THR A 3 3.77 27.03 -4.43
N TYR A 4 2.76 26.70 -5.23
CA TYR A 4 1.80 25.64 -4.88
C TYR A 4 1.71 24.52 -5.90
N LYS A 5 1.17 23.39 -5.45
CA LYS A 5 0.82 22.23 -6.27
C LYS A 5 -0.60 21.80 -5.92
N TYR A 6 -1.46 21.81 -6.92
CA TYR A 6 -2.86 21.43 -6.78
C TYR A 6 -3.07 20.01 -7.31
N TYR A 7 -3.97 19.28 -6.66
CA TYR A 7 -4.34 17.91 -7.05
C TYR A 7 -5.83 17.70 -6.81
N GLU A 8 -6.46 16.97 -7.72
CA GLU A 8 -7.83 16.48 -7.54
C GLU A 8 -7.80 15.06 -6.99
N ILE A 9 -8.52 14.84 -5.89
CA ILE A 9 -8.56 13.56 -5.20
C ILE A 9 -9.95 12.94 -5.36
N ILE A 10 -9.99 11.75 -5.95
CA ILE A 10 -11.21 10.95 -6.07
C ILE A 10 -11.47 10.26 -4.74
N LEU A 11 -12.63 10.57 -4.13
CA LEU A 11 -13.14 9.93 -2.91
C LEU A 11 -14.38 9.10 -3.24
N VAL A 12 -14.69 8.14 -2.37
CA VAL A 12 -15.83 7.23 -2.51
C VAL A 12 -16.53 7.12 -1.16
N ASP A 13 -17.85 7.27 -1.14
CA ASP A 13 -18.66 7.01 0.04
C ASP A 13 -18.97 5.51 0.17
N ALA A 14 -18.49 4.87 1.24
CA ALA A 14 -18.70 3.46 1.50
C ALA A 14 -20.07 3.12 2.10
N ALA A 15 -20.82 4.12 2.61
CA ALA A 15 -22.17 3.95 3.14
C ALA A 15 -23.23 3.99 2.04
N HIS A 16 -22.93 4.60 0.90
CA HIS A 16 -23.85 4.73 -0.23
C HIS A 16 -24.18 3.37 -0.87
N SER A 17 -25.47 3.11 -1.13
CA SER A 17 -25.97 1.83 -1.63
C SER A 17 -25.42 1.46 -3.02
N ALA A 18 -25.26 2.44 -3.92
CA ALA A 18 -24.72 2.16 -5.26
C ALA A 18 -23.27 1.62 -5.20
N ILE A 19 -22.46 2.09 -4.24
CA ILE A 19 -21.09 1.59 -4.06
C ILE A 19 -21.08 0.21 -3.42
N ARG A 20 -21.97 -0.04 -2.45
CA ARG A 20 -22.06 -1.33 -1.76
C ARG A 20 -22.57 -2.45 -2.66
N ASN A 21 -23.51 -2.12 -3.55
CA ASN A 21 -24.14 -3.09 -4.43
C ASN A 21 -23.34 -3.36 -5.73
N ASP A 22 -22.49 -2.42 -6.17
CA ASP A 22 -21.64 -2.62 -7.35
C ASP A 22 -20.45 -3.57 -7.06
N PRO A 23 -20.40 -4.78 -7.67
CA PRO A 23 -19.34 -5.75 -7.43
C PRO A 23 -17.94 -5.30 -7.90
N ARG A 24 -17.83 -4.26 -8.74
CA ARG A 24 -16.55 -3.76 -9.26
C ARG A 24 -15.80 -2.92 -8.24
N ILE A 25 -16.52 -2.19 -7.38
CA ILE A 25 -15.93 -1.23 -6.43
C ILE A 25 -16.20 -1.56 -4.96
N ASN A 26 -17.20 -2.39 -4.65
CA ASN A 26 -17.58 -2.71 -3.27
C ASN A 26 -16.45 -3.29 -2.40
N TRP A 27 -15.35 -3.73 -3.00
CA TRP A 27 -14.13 -4.09 -2.28
C TRP A 27 -13.67 -2.97 -1.35
N ILE A 28 -13.82 -1.69 -1.74
CA ILE A 28 -13.40 -0.54 -0.92
C ILE A 28 -14.19 -0.42 0.38
N CYS A 29 -15.41 -0.96 0.44
CA CYS A 29 -16.28 -0.88 1.63
C CYS A 29 -15.81 -1.81 2.77
N LYS A 30 -14.92 -2.77 2.52
CA LYS A 30 -14.42 -3.67 3.57
C LYS A 30 -13.55 -2.90 4.58
N PRO A 31 -13.61 -3.22 5.88
CA PRO A 31 -12.89 -2.47 6.93
C PRO A 31 -11.37 -2.43 6.75
N VAL A 32 -10.77 -3.41 6.07
CA VAL A 32 -9.33 -3.45 5.75
C VAL A 32 -8.87 -2.32 4.83
N HIS A 33 -9.80 -1.64 4.15
CA HIS A 33 -9.55 -0.54 3.22
C HIS A 33 -9.77 0.85 3.84
N LYS A 34 -9.96 0.95 5.16
CA LYS A 34 -9.91 2.24 5.88
C LYS A 34 -8.52 2.87 5.75
N HIS A 35 -8.46 4.19 5.62
CA HIS A 35 -7.24 5.00 5.63
C HIS A 35 -6.09 4.43 4.77
N ARG A 36 -6.35 4.21 3.47
CA ARG A 36 -5.34 3.68 2.53
C ARG A 36 -4.29 4.73 2.17
N GLU A 37 -4.66 6.00 2.21
CA GLU A 37 -3.82 7.18 2.06
C GLU A 37 -2.74 7.22 3.12
N LEU A 38 -3.10 7.08 4.41
CA LEU A 38 -2.14 7.10 5.52
C LEU A 38 -1.17 5.91 5.50
N ARG A 39 -1.62 4.77 4.96
CA ARG A 39 -0.81 3.53 4.88
C ARG A 39 0.01 3.42 3.58
N GLY A 40 -0.05 4.42 2.69
CA GLY A 40 0.69 4.39 1.43
C GLY A 40 0.25 3.26 0.48
N LEU A 41 -1.06 2.98 0.43
CA LEU A 41 -1.66 1.97 -0.46
C LEU A 41 -2.27 2.57 -1.74
N THR A 42 -2.29 3.91 -1.85
CA THR A 42 -2.65 4.64 -3.07
C THR A 42 -1.58 4.47 -4.16
N SER A 43 -1.87 4.91 -5.39
CA SER A 43 -0.90 4.84 -6.49
C SER A 43 0.35 5.70 -6.24
N ALA A 44 0.18 6.90 -5.65
CA ALA A 44 1.27 7.73 -5.17
C ALA A 44 2.01 7.05 -4.01
N GLY A 45 1.27 6.41 -3.10
CA GLY A 45 1.82 5.62 -2.00
C GLY A 45 2.76 4.52 -2.45
N LYS A 46 2.33 3.73 -3.43
CA LYS A 46 3.16 2.68 -4.05
C LYS A 46 4.39 3.23 -4.77
N LYS A 47 4.32 4.46 -5.33
CA LYS A 47 5.45 5.12 -6.01
C LYS A 47 6.58 5.41 -5.02
N TYR A 48 6.31 6.16 -3.94
CA TYR A 48 7.37 6.51 -2.99
C TYR A 48 7.92 5.29 -2.23
N ARG A 49 7.09 4.25 -2.03
CA ARG A 49 7.53 2.98 -1.43
C ARG A 49 8.41 2.12 -2.35
N GLY A 50 8.61 2.53 -3.60
CA GLY A 50 9.42 1.78 -4.57
C GLY A 50 8.76 0.48 -5.06
N LEU A 51 7.43 0.37 -4.96
CA LEU A 51 6.69 -0.86 -5.27
C LEU A 51 6.14 -0.94 -6.70
N ARG A 52 6.26 0.14 -7.48
CA ARG A 52 5.88 0.13 -8.91
C ARG A 52 6.81 -0.75 -9.74
N GLY A 53 8.10 -0.81 -9.40
CA GLY A 53 9.07 -1.68 -10.05
C GLY A 53 9.07 -3.11 -9.51
N LYS A 54 9.61 -4.02 -10.32
CA LYS A 54 9.84 -5.45 -10.01
C LYS A 54 11.31 -5.78 -10.35
N GLY A 55 11.81 -6.92 -9.87
CA GLY A 55 13.15 -7.40 -10.21
C GLY A 55 14.25 -7.02 -9.21
N HIS A 56 15.51 -7.19 -9.62
CA HIS A 56 16.66 -7.11 -8.73
C HIS A 56 16.84 -5.74 -8.09
N LEU A 57 16.46 -4.64 -8.75
CA LEU A 57 16.54 -3.28 -8.17
C LEU A 57 15.49 -3.05 -7.06
N HIS A 58 14.41 -3.85 -7.02
CA HIS A 58 13.27 -3.64 -6.12
C HIS A 58 13.14 -4.71 -5.03
N HIS A 59 14.02 -5.71 -4.99
CA HIS A 59 13.89 -6.83 -4.06
C HIS A 59 14.02 -6.39 -2.59
N LYS A 60 14.82 -5.36 -2.30
CA LYS A 60 14.98 -4.83 -0.92
C LYS A 60 13.73 -4.12 -0.41
N ALA A 61 12.87 -3.61 -1.29
CA ALA A 61 11.66 -2.89 -0.92
C ALA A 61 10.44 -3.79 -0.64
N ARG A 62 10.54 -5.11 -0.90
CA ARG A 62 9.40 -6.04 -0.89
C ARG A 62 9.46 -7.05 0.27
N PRO A 63 8.37 -7.22 1.04
CA PRO A 63 7.05 -6.57 0.91
C PRO A 63 7.00 -5.12 1.44
N SER A 64 7.92 -4.79 2.35
CA SER A 64 8.26 -3.44 2.76
C SER A 64 9.75 -3.40 3.15
N ARG A 65 10.38 -2.22 3.12
CA ARG A 65 11.79 -2.07 3.53
C ARG A 65 12.03 -2.61 4.95
N ARG A 66 11.14 -2.29 5.89
CA ARG A 66 11.23 -2.77 7.29
C ARG A 66 11.07 -4.28 7.39
N ALA A 67 10.12 -4.87 6.66
CA ALA A 67 9.93 -6.32 6.65
C ALA A 67 11.17 -7.05 6.12
N THR A 68 11.76 -6.55 5.03
CA THR A 68 13.00 -7.10 4.48
C THR A 68 14.17 -6.99 5.45
N TRP A 69 14.35 -5.81 6.05
CA TRP A 69 15.41 -5.60 7.05
C TRP A 69 15.24 -6.55 8.23
N LYS A 70 14.03 -6.64 8.81
CA LYS A 70 13.75 -7.55 9.93
C LYS A 70 14.11 -8.99 9.57
N ARG A 71 13.64 -9.50 8.43
CA ARG A 71 13.97 -10.86 7.97
C ARG A 71 15.48 -11.10 7.86
N ASN A 72 16.21 -10.15 7.29
CA ASN A 72 17.65 -10.31 7.07
C ASN A 72 18.48 -10.16 8.35
N GLN A 73 17.96 -9.48 9.38
CA GLN A 73 18.66 -9.27 10.65
C GLN A 73 18.16 -10.20 11.76
N THR A 74 17.13 -11.01 11.52
CA THR A 74 16.63 -11.96 12.50
C THR A 74 17.58 -13.16 12.60
N LEU A 75 18.12 -13.41 13.79
CA LEU A 75 18.93 -14.59 14.09
C LEU A 75 18.07 -15.85 13.98
N SER A 76 18.52 -16.84 13.19
CA SER A 76 17.84 -18.13 13.04
C SER A 76 18.48 -19.21 13.92
N LEU A 77 17.83 -19.52 15.03
CA LEU A 77 18.22 -20.60 15.94
C LEU A 77 17.39 -21.85 15.63
N ARG A 78 17.94 -22.74 14.78
CA ARG A 78 17.32 -24.03 14.46
C ARG A 78 17.43 -24.98 15.64
N ARG A 79 16.37 -25.77 15.90
CA ARG A 79 16.32 -26.76 16.98
C ARG A 79 17.36 -27.86 16.84
N TYR A 80 17.57 -28.33 15.60
CA TYR A 80 18.61 -29.27 15.22
C TYR A 80 19.46 -28.62 14.12
N ARG A 81 20.78 -28.77 14.19
CA ARG A 81 21.74 -28.24 13.23
C ARG A 81 22.66 -29.35 12.77
#